data_AF-A0A9E3F348-F1
#
_entry.id   AF-A0A9E3F348-F1
#
_cell.length_a   1.000
_cell.length_b   1.000
_cell.length_c   1.000
_cell.angle_alpha   90.00
_cell.angle_beta   90.00
_cell.angle_gamma   90.00
#
_symmetry.space_group_name_H-M   'P 1'
#
loop_
_entity.id
_entity.type
_entity.pdbx_description
1 polymer ?
#
loop_
_entity_poly.entity_id
_entity_poly.type
_entity_poly.pdbx_seq_one_letter_code
_entity_poly.pdbx_strand_id
1 'polypeptide(L)'
;MLPYNRTLNRPIFSAKRPRRWKRVLLMALGLPALAAGVVGVTAAYRIYAGNRASARQGLPPMPPLRPGQRLLVFSPHPDDETLGAAGLMREARLRGCDVRVVFFTCGDAFRVGASREFRKLTVAPSDYVRYGSLRQEESRTALGVLGVPRDHVVFLGYPDQGLMPLWTTRWNQPFASPYTRADHSPYADAATPRAAYTGASVLADIKRQMLADRPTDIYVTHPSDDHPDHAAASVFVRTALEQLQQAGTPWARTARLHYYLVHRGDWPVPQGLHEDDALAPPAQMADLDTRWERFPLTSYDVKRKYAAINRYKSQTEMMDRFLYSFARRNELFGSLAEDAGRLPVVPNGHIRLDGNEDDWEGLRPLELDPVGDSVVKAFQAGGNITRVYACRDSRFLYVRVDMNGRLSPQVRYAVTLRPVLPLGPQPDSLYFTLTPRAAERAWPLPGVDGGSYAWRGDLLEAAVPLARAGLARRVPGETLYVSAETRFADIVVDKTGFRGVPCGPKKPALTAARR
;
A
#
# COMPACT_ATOMS: atom_id res chain seq x y z
N MET A 1 11.47 16.01 -91.83
CA MET A 1 10.28 16.51 -91.11
C MET A 1 10.19 15.78 -89.77
N LEU A 2 10.62 16.47 -88.69
CA LEU A 2 10.20 16.36 -87.28
C LEU A 2 10.32 15.00 -86.50
N PRO A 3 10.43 15.04 -85.15
CA PRO A 3 11.66 14.68 -84.43
C PRO A 3 11.44 13.64 -83.32
N TYR A 4 12.50 13.09 -82.68
CA TYR A 4 12.43 12.82 -81.23
C TYR A 4 13.81 12.57 -80.61
N ASN A 5 14.19 13.44 -79.67
CA ASN A 5 15.42 13.42 -78.91
C ASN A 5 15.20 12.50 -77.68
N ARG A 6 15.88 11.35 -77.59
CA ARG A 6 15.83 10.45 -76.42
C ARG A 6 17.00 10.74 -75.49
N THR A 7 16.72 11.50 -74.45
CA THR A 7 17.58 11.69 -73.28
C THR A 7 17.72 10.38 -72.49
N LEU A 8 18.93 9.84 -72.44
CA LEU A 8 19.35 8.90 -71.40
C LEU A 8 19.80 9.72 -70.18
N ASN A 9 18.98 9.77 -69.13
CA ASN A 9 19.45 10.17 -67.81
C ASN A 9 18.85 9.22 -66.75
N ARG A 10 19.70 8.33 -66.23
CA ARG A 10 19.45 7.62 -64.97
C ARG A 10 19.49 8.64 -63.83
N PRO A 11 18.53 8.69 -62.90
CA PRO A 11 18.75 9.36 -61.63
C PRO A 11 19.60 8.45 -60.73
N ILE A 12 20.83 8.87 -60.45
CA ILE A 12 21.61 8.39 -59.33
C ILE A 12 20.91 8.90 -58.06
N PHE A 13 20.37 8.00 -57.25
CA PHE A 13 19.85 8.34 -55.92
C PHE A 13 21.01 8.84 -55.03
N SER A 14 21.20 10.14 -54.95
CA SER A 14 22.05 10.78 -53.93
C SER A 14 21.27 10.85 -52.62
N ALA A 15 21.49 9.90 -51.72
CA ALA A 15 21.03 9.98 -50.34
C ALA A 15 21.66 11.22 -49.66
N LYS A 16 20.87 12.28 -49.46
CA LYS A 16 21.31 13.51 -48.79
C LYS A 16 21.77 13.18 -47.36
N ARG A 17 23.09 13.27 -47.11
CA ARG A 17 23.66 13.15 -45.76
C ARG A 17 23.01 14.19 -44.83
N PRO A 18 22.51 13.80 -43.64
CA PRO A 18 21.88 14.74 -42.72
C PRO A 18 22.89 15.82 -42.29
N ARG A 19 22.46 17.09 -42.33
CA ARG A 19 23.24 18.26 -41.92
C ARG A 19 23.83 18.06 -40.52
N ARG A 20 25.11 18.41 -40.34
CA ARG A 20 25.95 18.16 -39.14
C ARG A 20 25.24 18.47 -37.80
N TRP A 21 24.43 19.52 -37.73
CA TRP A 21 23.65 19.89 -36.54
C TRP A 21 22.57 18.86 -36.14
N LYS A 22 21.94 18.16 -37.09
CA LYS A 22 20.97 17.09 -36.80
C LYS A 22 21.65 15.89 -36.14
N ARG A 23 22.90 15.58 -36.51
CA ARG A 23 23.71 14.54 -35.86
C ARG A 23 24.11 14.93 -34.44
N VAL A 24 24.49 16.19 -34.24
CA VAL A 24 24.79 16.71 -32.89
C VAL A 24 23.54 16.69 -32.00
N LEU A 25 22.38 17.09 -32.53
CA LEU A 25 21.10 17.03 -31.79
C LEU A 25 20.67 15.59 -31.46
N LEU A 26 20.80 14.67 -32.43
CA LEU A 26 20.52 13.24 -32.23
C LEU A 26 21.49 12.60 -31.22
N MET A 27 22.76 12.97 -31.20
CA MET A 27 23.70 12.51 -30.17
C MET A 27 23.41 13.15 -28.82
N ALA A 28 23.07 14.44 -28.78
CA ALA A 28 22.75 15.19 -27.57
C ALA A 28 21.47 14.68 -26.88
N LEU A 29 20.51 14.14 -27.63
CA LEU A 29 19.30 13.49 -27.09
C LEU A 29 19.47 11.97 -26.92
N GLY A 30 20.23 11.33 -27.80
CA GLY A 30 20.42 9.88 -27.84
C GLY A 30 21.32 9.34 -26.73
N LEU A 31 22.40 10.05 -26.38
CA LEU A 31 23.27 9.64 -25.26
C LEU A 31 22.57 9.67 -23.90
N PRO A 32 21.83 10.74 -23.52
CA PRO A 32 21.06 10.75 -22.29
C PRO A 32 19.97 9.68 -22.25
N ALA A 33 19.27 9.45 -23.38
CA ALA A 33 18.26 8.40 -23.47
C ALA A 33 18.87 6.99 -23.32
N LEU A 34 20.04 6.75 -23.93
CA LEU A 34 20.78 5.49 -23.79
C LEU A 34 21.29 5.31 -22.34
N ALA A 35 21.87 6.35 -21.75
CA ALA A 35 22.33 6.32 -20.36
C ALA A 35 21.16 6.06 -19.39
N ALA A 36 20.02 6.72 -19.59
CA ALA A 36 18.81 6.45 -18.84
C ALA A 36 18.34 5.00 -19.04
N GLY A 37 18.34 4.50 -20.28
CA GLY A 37 18.04 3.09 -20.56
C GLY A 37 18.95 2.12 -19.80
N VAL A 38 20.27 2.34 -19.80
CA VAL A 38 21.24 1.50 -19.08
C VAL A 38 21.04 1.56 -17.57
N VAL A 39 20.81 2.74 -16.99
CA VAL A 39 20.51 2.90 -15.56
C VAL A 39 19.22 2.17 -15.19
N GLY A 40 18.16 2.31 -15.99
CA GLY A 40 16.89 1.65 -15.75
C GLY A 40 16.99 0.13 -15.80
N VAL A 41 17.69 -0.42 -16.80
CA VAL A 41 17.94 -1.86 -16.93
C VAL A 41 18.80 -2.38 -15.77
N THR A 42 19.83 -1.62 -15.38
CA THR A 42 20.70 -2.00 -14.25
C THR A 42 19.93 -2.02 -12.94
N ALA A 43 19.08 -1.02 -12.68
CA ALA A 43 18.23 -0.96 -11.49
C ALA A 43 17.23 -2.12 -11.47
N ALA A 44 16.53 -2.39 -12.57
CA ALA A 44 15.62 -3.53 -12.70
C ALA A 44 16.34 -4.86 -12.47
N TYR A 45 17.55 -5.04 -13.04
CA TYR A 45 18.35 -6.24 -12.81
C TYR A 45 18.78 -6.40 -11.36
N ARG A 46 19.16 -5.32 -10.67
CA ARG A 46 19.51 -5.36 -9.24
C ARG A 46 18.32 -5.74 -8.36
N ILE A 47 17.15 -5.17 -8.61
CA ILE A 47 15.89 -5.54 -7.93
C ILE A 47 15.62 -7.04 -8.13
N TYR A 48 15.63 -7.49 -9.39
CA TYR A 48 15.43 -8.88 -9.75
C TYR A 48 16.44 -9.82 -9.07
N ALA A 49 17.73 -9.48 -9.13
CA ALA A 49 18.81 -10.28 -8.57
C ALA A 49 18.73 -10.34 -7.03
N GLY A 50 18.38 -9.23 -6.38
CA GLY A 50 18.12 -9.15 -4.95
C GLY A 50 16.95 -10.06 -4.55
N ASN A 51 15.81 -9.93 -5.23
CA ASN A 51 14.63 -10.76 -4.96
C ASN A 51 14.92 -12.26 -5.18
N ARG A 52 15.67 -12.60 -6.22
CA ARG A 52 16.11 -13.99 -6.46
C ARG A 52 17.08 -14.50 -5.39
N ALA A 53 17.92 -13.64 -4.80
CA ALA A 53 18.80 -14.01 -3.70
C ALA A 53 18.01 -14.20 -2.40
N SER A 54 17.04 -13.32 -2.11
CA SER A 54 16.12 -13.43 -0.96
C SER A 54 15.36 -14.76 -0.92
N ALA A 55 14.97 -15.28 -2.08
CA ALA A 55 14.34 -16.61 -2.23
C ALA A 55 15.13 -17.78 -1.60
N ARG A 56 16.42 -17.60 -1.31
CA ARG A 56 17.28 -18.61 -0.69
C ARG A 56 17.34 -18.50 0.85
N GLN A 57 16.79 -17.45 1.45
CA GLN A 57 16.80 -17.27 2.90
C GLN A 57 15.84 -18.24 3.59
N GLY A 58 16.28 -18.84 4.70
CA GLY A 58 15.44 -19.68 5.53
C GLY A 58 14.55 -18.85 6.45
N LEU A 59 13.24 -18.82 6.18
CA LEU A 59 12.26 -18.15 7.04
C LEU A 59 11.74 -19.07 8.14
N PRO A 60 11.47 -18.54 9.35
CA PRO A 60 10.81 -19.29 10.40
C PRO A 60 9.40 -19.72 9.95
N PRO A 61 8.96 -20.96 10.25
CA PRO A 61 7.60 -21.37 9.96
C PRO A 61 6.61 -20.66 10.88
N MET A 62 5.42 -20.35 10.36
CA MET A 62 4.32 -19.90 11.20
C MET A 62 3.96 -20.97 12.25
N PRO A 63 3.45 -20.56 13.42
CA PRO A 63 2.90 -21.50 14.39
C PRO A 63 1.80 -22.37 13.75
N PRO A 64 1.72 -23.67 14.10
CA PRO A 64 0.70 -24.55 13.54
C PRO A 64 -0.70 -24.07 13.93
N LEU A 65 -1.62 -24.19 12.98
CA LEU A 65 -3.04 -23.92 13.20
C LEU A 65 -3.62 -24.91 14.22
N ARG A 66 -4.43 -24.38 15.14
CA ARG A 66 -5.08 -25.10 16.23
C ARG A 66 -6.59 -25.15 15.99
N PRO A 67 -7.25 -26.31 16.20
CA PRO A 67 -8.70 -26.40 16.11
C PRO A 67 -9.41 -25.32 16.94
N GLY A 68 -10.51 -24.78 16.42
CA GLY A 68 -11.29 -23.72 17.08
C GLY A 68 -10.75 -22.29 16.91
N GLN A 69 -9.63 -22.09 16.18
CA GLN A 69 -9.24 -20.76 15.71
C GLN A 69 -10.29 -20.19 14.75
N ARG A 70 -10.42 -18.86 14.75
CA ARG A 70 -11.32 -18.11 13.88
C ARG A 70 -10.49 -17.14 13.05
N LEU A 71 -10.31 -17.46 11.78
CA LEU A 71 -9.52 -16.70 10.83
C LEU A 71 -10.44 -15.74 10.07
N LEU A 72 -10.13 -14.46 10.10
CA LEU A 72 -10.78 -13.43 9.31
C LEU A 72 -9.78 -12.85 8.31
N VAL A 73 -9.97 -13.16 7.02
CA VAL A 73 -9.11 -12.70 5.94
C VAL A 73 -9.77 -11.52 5.24
N PHE A 74 -9.15 -10.36 5.33
CA PHE A 74 -9.53 -9.18 4.58
C PHE A 74 -8.79 -9.14 3.24
N SER A 75 -9.54 -8.93 2.17
CA SER A 75 -9.05 -8.85 0.79
C SER A 75 -9.37 -7.46 0.23
N PRO A 76 -8.39 -6.66 -0.23
CA PRO A 76 -8.69 -5.41 -0.91
C PRO A 76 -9.54 -5.64 -2.17
N HIS A 77 -9.17 -6.63 -2.99
CA HIS A 77 -9.87 -6.98 -4.22
C HIS A 77 -10.14 -8.51 -4.33
N PRO A 78 -11.06 -8.90 -5.24
CA PRO A 78 -11.29 -10.29 -5.67
C PRO A 78 -10.10 -11.00 -6.32
N ASP A 79 -9.25 -11.68 -5.54
CA ASP A 79 -8.07 -12.52 -5.93
C ASP A 79 -7.00 -12.48 -4.85
N ASP A 80 -6.79 -11.33 -4.22
CA ASP A 80 -5.73 -11.08 -3.23
C ASP A 80 -5.72 -12.11 -2.09
N GLU A 81 -6.89 -12.53 -1.60
CA GLU A 81 -7.03 -13.53 -0.55
C GLU A 81 -6.49 -14.90 -0.99
N THR A 82 -6.70 -15.25 -2.26
CA THR A 82 -6.23 -16.50 -2.83
C THR A 82 -4.74 -16.42 -3.14
N LEU A 83 -4.26 -15.27 -3.64
CA LEU A 83 -2.84 -15.06 -3.88
C LEU A 83 -2.03 -15.10 -2.57
N GLY A 84 -2.53 -14.46 -1.52
CA GLY A 84 -1.85 -14.37 -0.22
C GLY A 84 -2.03 -15.59 0.68
N ALA A 85 -3.23 -16.17 0.77
CA ALA A 85 -3.62 -17.03 1.89
C ALA A 85 -4.45 -18.27 1.54
N ALA A 86 -4.48 -18.71 0.27
CA ALA A 86 -5.26 -19.87 -0.16
C ALA A 86 -4.96 -21.16 0.61
N GLY A 87 -3.67 -21.47 0.77
CA GLY A 87 -3.24 -22.69 1.43
C GLY A 87 -3.47 -22.64 2.95
N LEU A 88 -3.22 -21.47 3.57
CA LEU A 88 -3.57 -21.20 4.97
C LEU A 88 -5.07 -21.44 5.22
N MET A 89 -5.94 -20.81 4.43
CA MET A 89 -7.39 -20.95 4.58
C MET A 89 -7.83 -22.40 4.42
N ARG A 90 -7.28 -23.10 3.42
CA ARG A 90 -7.59 -24.51 3.18
C ARG A 90 -7.18 -25.40 4.36
N GLU A 91 -5.94 -25.28 4.84
CA GLU A 91 -5.45 -26.08 5.97
C GLU A 91 -6.24 -25.77 7.26
N ALA A 92 -6.59 -24.50 7.47
CA ALA A 92 -7.44 -24.09 8.60
C ALA A 92 -8.81 -24.79 8.55
N ARG A 93 -9.45 -24.85 7.39
CA ARG A 93 -10.72 -25.59 7.21
C ARG A 93 -10.56 -27.08 7.52
N LEU A 94 -9.49 -27.72 7.05
CA LEU A 94 -9.23 -29.15 7.32
C LEU A 94 -8.99 -29.43 8.81
N ARG A 95 -8.48 -28.46 9.56
CA ARG A 95 -8.25 -28.57 11.01
C ARG A 95 -9.44 -28.15 11.87
N GLY A 96 -10.60 -27.87 11.27
CA GLY A 96 -11.80 -27.48 12.01
C GLY A 96 -11.75 -26.04 12.55
N CYS A 97 -10.96 -25.16 11.93
CA CYS A 97 -11.02 -23.72 12.18
C CYS A 97 -12.20 -23.10 11.42
N ASP A 98 -12.74 -22.00 11.96
CA ASP A 98 -13.64 -21.13 11.21
C ASP A 98 -12.80 -20.19 10.32
N VAL A 99 -13.20 -20.06 9.07
CA VAL A 99 -12.51 -19.20 8.08
C VAL A 99 -13.56 -18.36 7.39
N ARG A 100 -13.38 -17.04 7.46
CA ARG A 100 -14.25 -16.04 6.84
C ARG A 100 -13.42 -15.07 6.02
N VAL A 101 -13.96 -14.65 4.89
CA VAL A 101 -13.28 -13.75 3.95
C VAL A 101 -14.14 -12.52 3.70
N VAL A 102 -13.51 -11.35 3.80
CA VAL A 102 -14.18 -10.05 3.65
C VAL A 102 -13.46 -9.24 2.60
N PHE A 103 -14.17 -8.89 1.55
CA PHE A 103 -13.66 -8.08 0.46
C PHE A 103 -14.00 -6.61 0.67
N PHE A 104 -13.02 -5.72 0.62
CA PHE A 104 -13.27 -4.29 0.67
C PHE A 104 -14.02 -3.81 -0.57
N THR A 105 -13.50 -4.19 -1.74
CA THR A 105 -14.02 -3.77 -3.04
C THR A 105 -14.53 -4.98 -3.84
N CYS A 106 -15.23 -4.70 -4.94
CA CYS A 106 -15.61 -5.74 -5.92
C CYS A 106 -14.65 -5.80 -7.11
N GLY A 107 -13.53 -5.06 -7.09
CA GLY A 107 -12.55 -5.07 -8.18
C GLY A 107 -13.08 -4.47 -9.50
N ASP A 108 -13.93 -3.45 -9.40
CA ASP A 108 -14.70 -2.87 -10.49
C ASP A 108 -14.01 -1.73 -11.24
N ALA A 109 -12.77 -1.37 -10.92
CA ALA A 109 -12.03 -0.27 -11.56
C ALA A 109 -10.98 -0.72 -12.59
N PHE A 110 -11.09 -1.95 -13.12
CA PHE A 110 -10.15 -2.47 -14.11
C PHE A 110 -10.65 -2.32 -15.57
N ARG A 111 -10.37 -1.16 -16.17
CA ARG A 111 -10.82 -0.80 -17.53
C ARG A 111 -10.48 -1.83 -18.61
N VAL A 112 -9.25 -2.33 -18.62
CA VAL A 112 -8.82 -3.28 -19.67
C VAL A 112 -9.54 -4.61 -19.50
N GLY A 113 -9.68 -5.10 -18.27
CA GLY A 113 -10.45 -6.29 -17.94
C GLY A 113 -11.92 -6.16 -18.36
N ALA A 114 -12.60 -5.09 -17.95
CA ALA A 114 -14.00 -4.85 -18.30
C ALA A 114 -14.21 -4.67 -19.81
N SER A 115 -13.30 -3.97 -20.49
CA SER A 115 -13.33 -3.80 -21.95
C SER A 115 -13.26 -5.12 -22.69
N ARG A 116 -12.36 -6.01 -22.27
CA ARG A 116 -12.20 -7.35 -22.85
C ARG A 116 -13.42 -8.22 -22.55
N GLU A 117 -13.81 -8.32 -21.29
CA GLU A 117 -14.91 -9.17 -20.82
C GLU A 117 -16.19 -8.89 -21.61
N PHE A 118 -16.54 -7.61 -21.77
CA PHE A 118 -17.74 -7.21 -22.49
C PHE A 118 -17.52 -6.91 -23.96
N ARG A 119 -16.30 -7.08 -24.48
CA ARG A 119 -15.89 -6.80 -25.87
C ARG A 119 -16.29 -5.39 -26.33
N LYS A 120 -16.06 -4.40 -25.46
CA LYS A 120 -16.40 -2.99 -25.68
C LYS A 120 -15.16 -2.12 -25.66
N LEU A 121 -14.97 -1.27 -26.68
CA LEU A 121 -13.91 -0.25 -26.68
C LEU A 121 -14.16 0.85 -25.65
N THR A 122 -15.43 1.27 -25.50
CA THR A 122 -15.86 2.25 -24.51
C THR A 122 -16.66 1.54 -23.43
N VAL A 123 -16.10 1.48 -22.22
CA VAL A 123 -16.72 0.85 -21.05
C VAL A 123 -17.61 1.87 -20.33
N ALA A 124 -18.90 1.55 -20.17
CA ALA A 124 -19.83 2.43 -19.46
C ALA A 124 -19.75 2.22 -17.93
N PRO A 125 -20.20 3.18 -17.11
CA PRO A 125 -20.25 3.03 -15.65
C PRO A 125 -20.96 1.75 -15.16
N SER A 126 -22.06 1.37 -15.82
CA SER A 126 -22.79 0.13 -15.50
C SER A 126 -22.05 -1.14 -15.89
N ASP A 127 -21.15 -1.08 -16.88
CA ASP A 127 -20.31 -2.22 -17.24
C ASP A 127 -19.27 -2.49 -16.14
N TYR A 128 -18.72 -1.46 -15.50
CA TYR A 128 -17.85 -1.63 -14.33
C TYR A 128 -18.57 -2.31 -13.15
N VAL A 129 -19.81 -1.91 -12.85
CA VAL A 129 -20.62 -2.60 -11.82
C VAL A 129 -20.85 -4.07 -12.19
N ARG A 130 -21.18 -4.37 -13.45
CA ARG A 130 -21.32 -5.76 -13.92
C ARG A 130 -20.02 -6.54 -13.81
N TYR A 131 -18.88 -5.90 -14.08
CA TYR A 131 -17.55 -6.50 -13.93
C TYR A 131 -17.27 -6.84 -12.47
N GLY A 132 -17.60 -5.93 -11.55
CA GLY A 132 -17.50 -6.20 -10.11
C GLY A 132 -18.34 -7.41 -9.68
N SER A 133 -19.59 -7.49 -10.14
CA SER A 133 -20.45 -8.65 -9.84
C SER A 133 -19.92 -9.97 -10.41
N LEU A 134 -19.31 -9.95 -11.60
CA LEU A 134 -18.61 -11.12 -12.14
C LEU A 134 -17.47 -11.54 -11.20
N ARG A 135 -16.63 -10.60 -10.76
CA ARG A 135 -15.48 -10.88 -9.87
C ARG A 135 -15.91 -11.35 -8.48
N GLN A 136 -17.07 -10.91 -7.98
CA GLN A 136 -17.65 -11.46 -6.74
C GLN A 136 -17.93 -12.97 -6.89
N GLU A 137 -18.51 -13.39 -8.02
CA GLU A 137 -18.79 -14.80 -8.30
C GLU A 137 -17.51 -15.63 -8.54
N GLU A 138 -16.49 -15.03 -9.18
CA GLU A 138 -15.18 -15.66 -9.32
C GLU A 138 -14.55 -15.96 -7.95
N SER A 139 -14.57 -15.00 -7.03
CA SER A 139 -14.04 -15.19 -5.66
C SER A 139 -14.80 -16.27 -4.91
N ARG A 140 -16.14 -16.26 -4.95
CA ARG A 140 -16.96 -17.31 -4.33
C ARG A 140 -16.62 -18.69 -4.90
N THR A 141 -16.37 -18.77 -6.20
CA THR A 141 -15.99 -20.02 -6.87
C THR A 141 -14.58 -20.46 -6.46
N ALA A 142 -13.60 -19.55 -6.44
CA ALA A 142 -12.23 -19.79 -6.01
C ALA A 142 -12.17 -20.29 -4.55
N LEU A 143 -12.85 -19.58 -3.65
CA LEU A 143 -12.95 -19.92 -2.23
C LEU A 143 -13.68 -21.25 -2.00
N GLY A 144 -14.66 -21.58 -2.83
CA GLY A 144 -15.28 -22.91 -2.86
C GLY A 144 -14.30 -24.05 -3.16
N VAL A 145 -13.31 -23.84 -4.03
CA VAL A 145 -12.22 -24.81 -4.29
C VAL A 145 -11.39 -25.08 -3.04
N LEU A 146 -11.26 -24.08 -2.17
CA LEU A 146 -10.50 -24.15 -0.92
C LEU A 146 -11.32 -24.68 0.26
N GLY A 147 -12.63 -24.87 0.09
CA GLY A 147 -13.54 -25.36 1.14
C GLY A 147 -14.11 -24.26 2.04
N VAL A 148 -14.05 -23.00 1.61
CA VAL A 148 -14.72 -21.88 2.29
C VAL A 148 -16.17 -21.79 1.79
N PRO A 149 -17.18 -21.91 2.69
CA PRO A 149 -18.59 -21.82 2.33
C PRO A 149 -18.98 -20.44 1.76
N ARG A 150 -19.99 -20.38 0.88
CA ARG A 150 -20.40 -19.10 0.24
C ARG A 150 -20.90 -18.06 1.24
N ASP A 151 -21.53 -18.49 2.34
CA ASP A 151 -22.02 -17.64 3.43
C ASP A 151 -20.91 -17.14 4.37
N HIS A 152 -19.67 -17.63 4.18
CA HIS A 152 -18.47 -17.12 4.84
C HIS A 152 -17.73 -16.09 3.97
N VAL A 153 -18.30 -15.70 2.83
CA VAL A 153 -17.72 -14.75 1.87
C VAL A 153 -18.56 -13.48 1.83
N VAL A 154 -18.00 -12.39 2.35
CA VAL A 154 -18.69 -11.10 2.51
C VAL A 154 -18.04 -10.04 1.64
N PHE A 155 -18.83 -9.26 0.91
CA PHE A 155 -18.35 -8.09 0.17
C PHE A 155 -18.83 -6.82 0.85
N LEU A 156 -17.93 -5.87 1.12
CA LEU A 156 -18.29 -4.56 1.65
C LEU A 156 -18.78 -3.62 0.53
N GLY A 157 -18.28 -3.81 -0.70
CA GLY A 157 -18.76 -3.10 -1.90
C GLY A 157 -18.28 -1.65 -2.03
N TYR A 158 -17.17 -1.30 -1.39
CA TYR A 158 -16.50 0.00 -1.51
C TYR A 158 -15.80 0.14 -2.88
N PRO A 159 -15.49 1.37 -3.33
CA PRO A 159 -15.02 1.59 -4.69
C PRO A 159 -13.57 1.15 -4.84
N ASP A 160 -13.30 0.35 -5.87
CA ASP A 160 -11.94 0.02 -6.32
C ASP A 160 -11.19 1.31 -6.75
N GLN A 161 -9.91 1.38 -6.38
CA GLN A 161 -9.02 2.55 -6.41
C GLN A 161 -9.48 3.74 -5.56
N GLY A 162 -10.41 3.50 -4.61
CA GLY A 162 -11.02 4.52 -3.79
C GLY A 162 -10.69 4.46 -2.31
N LEU A 163 -10.13 3.36 -1.78
CA LEU A 163 -9.97 3.17 -0.34
C LEU A 163 -8.99 4.17 0.28
N MET A 164 -7.89 4.49 -0.41
CA MET A 164 -6.93 5.49 0.08
C MET A 164 -7.54 6.91 0.15
N PRO A 165 -8.30 7.38 -0.88
CA PRO A 165 -9.13 8.57 -0.74
C PRO A 165 -10.10 8.53 0.46
N LEU A 166 -10.79 7.40 0.70
CA LEU A 166 -11.69 7.23 1.85
C LEU A 166 -10.97 7.39 3.18
N TRP A 167 -9.73 6.88 3.29
CA TRP A 167 -8.89 7.02 4.48
C TRP A 167 -8.44 8.48 4.70
N THR A 168 -8.01 9.16 3.64
CA THR A 168 -7.25 10.42 3.74
C THR A 168 -8.11 11.67 3.61
N THR A 169 -8.99 11.74 2.61
CA THR A 169 -9.67 12.99 2.22
C THR A 169 -11.19 12.88 2.24
N ARG A 170 -11.74 11.68 2.27
CA ARG A 170 -13.18 11.39 2.15
C ARG A 170 -13.70 10.62 3.35
N TRP A 171 -13.35 11.08 4.56
CA TRP A 171 -13.77 10.40 5.79
C TRP A 171 -15.27 10.52 6.06
N ASN A 172 -15.82 11.73 5.94
CA ASN A 172 -17.23 12.05 6.18
C ASN A 172 -17.99 12.47 4.91
N GLN A 173 -17.30 12.59 3.78
CA GLN A 173 -17.88 13.04 2.52
C GLN A 173 -17.85 11.91 1.50
N PRO A 174 -18.97 11.59 0.82
CA PRO A 174 -19.00 10.56 -0.21
C PRO A 174 -17.96 10.81 -1.31
N PHE A 175 -17.23 9.75 -1.67
CA PHE A 175 -16.33 9.70 -2.82
C PHE A 175 -17.08 9.12 -4.02
N ALA A 176 -17.19 9.87 -5.11
CA ALA A 176 -17.72 9.34 -6.37
C ALA A 176 -16.61 8.62 -7.14
N SER A 177 -16.81 7.32 -7.42
CA SER A 177 -15.88 6.54 -8.24
C SER A 177 -15.76 7.12 -9.65
N PRO A 178 -14.55 7.36 -10.18
CA PRO A 178 -14.36 7.76 -11.57
C PRO A 178 -14.87 6.73 -12.61
N TYR A 179 -15.05 5.47 -12.18
CA TYR A 179 -15.40 4.35 -13.03
C TYR A 179 -16.91 4.12 -13.02
N THR A 180 -17.47 3.74 -11.86
CA THR A 180 -18.90 3.43 -11.71
C THR A 180 -19.76 4.69 -11.58
N ARG A 181 -19.15 5.86 -11.34
CA ARG A 181 -19.82 7.14 -10.99
C ARG A 181 -20.68 7.07 -9.73
N ALA A 182 -20.63 5.96 -9.00
CA ALA A 182 -21.37 5.78 -7.76
C ALA A 182 -20.60 6.38 -6.60
N ASP A 183 -21.33 6.97 -5.65
CA ASP A 183 -20.85 7.46 -4.36
C ASP A 183 -21.41 6.64 -3.18
N HIS A 184 -22.15 5.58 -3.49
CA HIS A 184 -22.68 4.56 -2.59
C HIS A 184 -22.54 3.19 -3.26
N SER A 185 -22.45 2.13 -2.48
CA SER A 185 -22.35 0.76 -3.00
C SER A 185 -23.50 0.45 -3.98
N PRO A 186 -23.20 0.12 -5.26
CA PRO A 186 -24.20 -0.27 -6.23
C PRO A 186 -24.60 -1.76 -6.10
N TYR A 187 -23.95 -2.50 -5.21
CA TYR A 187 -24.11 -3.95 -5.06
C TYR A 187 -25.21 -4.27 -4.04
N ALA A 188 -26.20 -5.05 -4.47
CA ALA A 188 -27.33 -5.44 -3.61
C ALA A 188 -26.92 -6.42 -2.50
N ASP A 189 -25.85 -7.18 -2.72
CA ASP A 189 -25.30 -8.17 -1.79
C ASP A 189 -24.13 -7.62 -0.94
N ALA A 190 -23.91 -6.30 -0.97
CA ALA A 190 -22.96 -5.66 -0.06
C ALA A 190 -23.42 -5.80 1.39
N ALA A 191 -22.47 -6.01 2.31
CA ALA A 191 -22.70 -6.23 3.73
C ALA A 191 -23.60 -5.16 4.37
N THR A 192 -23.40 -3.90 3.94
CA THR A 192 -24.32 -2.80 4.20
C THR A 192 -24.88 -2.32 2.85
N PRO A 193 -26.16 -2.61 2.54
CA PRO A 193 -26.78 -2.16 1.29
C PRO A 193 -26.68 -0.64 1.14
N ARG A 194 -26.28 -0.18 -0.04
CA ARG A 194 -26.15 1.25 -0.35
C ARG A 194 -25.22 2.01 0.62
N ALA A 195 -24.22 1.35 1.20
CA ALA A 195 -23.22 2.02 2.05
C ALA A 195 -22.60 3.22 1.32
N ALA A 196 -22.58 4.38 1.95
CA ALA A 196 -21.93 5.56 1.40
C ALA A 196 -20.42 5.35 1.30
N TYR A 197 -19.80 5.81 0.22
CA TYR A 197 -18.36 5.72 0.01
C TYR A 197 -17.65 6.75 0.86
N THR A 198 -17.55 6.48 2.16
CA THR A 198 -16.89 7.31 3.17
C THR A 198 -15.97 6.45 4.04
N GLY A 199 -14.87 7.01 4.53
CA GLY A 199 -13.99 6.32 5.48
C GLY A 199 -14.70 5.90 6.77
N ALA A 200 -15.66 6.71 7.24
CA ALA A 200 -16.49 6.38 8.40
C ALA A 200 -17.32 5.10 8.18
N SER A 201 -17.92 4.95 6.99
CA SER A 201 -18.67 3.74 6.63
C SER A 201 -17.77 2.50 6.57
N VAL A 202 -16.61 2.61 5.91
CA VAL A 202 -15.63 1.50 5.82
C VAL A 202 -15.25 1.00 7.21
N LEU A 203 -14.85 1.91 8.10
CA LEU A 203 -14.45 1.57 9.45
C LEU A 203 -15.60 0.95 10.26
N ALA A 204 -16.82 1.44 10.09
CA ALA A 204 -18.00 0.91 10.77
C ALA A 204 -18.30 -0.53 10.34
N ASP A 205 -18.21 -0.85 9.04
CA ASP A 205 -18.49 -2.18 8.53
C ASP A 205 -17.41 -3.20 8.91
N ILE A 206 -16.13 -2.80 8.88
CA ILE A 206 -15.04 -3.66 9.37
C ILE A 206 -15.24 -4.01 10.84
N LYS A 207 -15.57 -3.03 11.68
CA LYS A 207 -15.85 -3.27 13.09
C LYS A 207 -17.06 -4.18 13.28
N ARG A 208 -18.13 -3.97 12.51
CA ARG A 208 -19.33 -4.82 12.56
C ARG A 208 -18.97 -6.28 12.26
N GLN A 209 -18.18 -6.49 11.21
CA GLN A 209 -17.74 -7.83 10.82
C GLN A 209 -16.82 -8.47 11.87
N MET A 210 -15.83 -7.72 12.37
CA MET A 210 -14.95 -8.17 13.44
C MET A 210 -15.71 -8.52 14.73
N LEU A 211 -16.72 -7.74 15.10
CA LEU A 211 -17.57 -8.01 16.26
C LEU A 211 -18.44 -9.25 16.07
N ALA A 212 -18.94 -9.50 14.86
CA ALA A 212 -19.71 -10.68 14.52
C ALA A 212 -18.84 -11.96 14.57
N ASP A 213 -17.65 -11.92 13.99
CA ASP A 213 -16.79 -13.10 13.81
C ASP A 213 -15.87 -13.37 15.00
N ARG A 214 -15.56 -12.32 15.79
CA ARG A 214 -14.69 -12.38 16.97
C ARG A 214 -13.37 -13.10 16.70
N PRO A 215 -12.60 -12.73 15.65
CA PRO A 215 -11.47 -13.51 15.16
C PRO A 215 -10.36 -13.69 16.20
N THR A 216 -9.65 -14.82 16.12
CA THR A 216 -8.38 -15.02 16.84
C THR A 216 -7.20 -14.56 16.00
N ASP A 217 -7.34 -14.61 14.68
CA ASP A 217 -6.31 -14.29 13.71
C ASP A 217 -6.95 -13.50 12.56
N ILE A 218 -6.39 -12.33 12.30
CA ILE A 218 -6.83 -11.40 11.26
C ILE A 218 -5.71 -11.30 10.23
N TYR A 219 -6.05 -11.45 8.95
CA TYR A 219 -5.11 -11.33 7.84
C TYR A 219 -5.54 -10.17 6.95
N VAL A 220 -4.62 -9.32 6.54
CA VAL A 220 -4.86 -8.22 5.59
C VAL A 220 -3.58 -7.97 4.80
N THR A 221 -3.65 -7.25 3.68
CA THR A 221 -2.45 -6.87 2.93
C THR A 221 -1.52 -5.97 3.74
N HIS A 222 -0.23 -6.00 3.42
CA HIS A 222 0.80 -5.24 4.13
C HIS A 222 0.61 -3.72 3.93
N PRO A 223 0.80 -2.88 4.97
CA PRO A 223 0.66 -1.42 4.86
C PRO A 223 1.62 -0.75 3.87
N SER A 224 2.72 -1.41 3.55
CA SER A 224 3.71 -0.98 2.54
C SER A 224 3.54 -1.75 1.21
N ASP A 225 2.39 -2.35 0.94
CA ASP A 225 2.08 -2.85 -0.41
C ASP A 225 1.96 -1.66 -1.39
N ASP A 226 2.49 -1.80 -2.60
CA ASP A 226 2.55 -0.70 -3.58
C ASP A 226 1.16 -0.24 -4.04
N HIS A 227 0.14 -1.10 -3.93
CA HIS A 227 -1.22 -0.75 -4.32
C HIS A 227 -1.90 0.13 -3.25
N PRO A 228 -2.41 1.34 -3.58
CA PRO A 228 -3.00 2.25 -2.60
C PRO A 228 -4.15 1.65 -1.79
N ASP A 229 -5.00 0.84 -2.42
CA ASP A 229 -6.11 0.18 -1.72
C ASP A 229 -5.62 -0.92 -0.75
N HIS A 230 -4.49 -1.57 -1.04
CA HIS A 230 -3.90 -2.55 -0.14
C HIS A 230 -3.35 -1.85 1.11
N ALA A 231 -2.57 -0.79 0.90
CA ALA A 231 -2.08 0.04 1.99
C ALA A 231 -3.24 0.61 2.84
N ALA A 232 -4.33 1.06 2.22
CA ALA A 232 -5.51 1.56 2.94
C ALA A 232 -6.23 0.47 3.73
N ALA A 233 -6.42 -0.72 3.15
CA ALA A 233 -7.08 -1.85 3.79
C ALA A 233 -6.38 -2.23 5.12
N SER A 234 -5.05 -2.34 5.10
CA SER A 234 -4.23 -2.55 6.30
C SER A 234 -4.56 -1.56 7.42
N VAL A 235 -4.60 -0.28 7.06
CA VAL A 235 -4.72 0.81 8.02
C VAL A 235 -6.12 0.87 8.60
N PHE A 236 -7.16 0.63 7.79
CA PHE A 236 -8.53 0.49 8.27
C PHE A 236 -8.70 -0.71 9.21
N VAL A 237 -8.16 -1.88 8.86
CA VAL A 237 -8.23 -3.10 9.69
C VAL A 237 -7.51 -2.88 11.02
N ARG A 238 -6.28 -2.35 10.99
CA ARG A 238 -5.52 -2.03 12.21
C ARG A 238 -6.30 -1.05 13.09
N THR A 239 -6.80 0.04 12.51
CA THR A 239 -7.59 1.05 13.24
C THR A 239 -8.82 0.45 13.89
N ALA A 240 -9.56 -0.41 13.18
CA ALA A 240 -10.73 -1.10 13.73
C ALA A 240 -10.37 -1.98 14.92
N LEU A 241 -9.31 -2.78 14.79
CA LEU A 241 -8.81 -3.66 15.85
C LEU A 241 -8.36 -2.86 17.08
N GLU A 242 -7.54 -1.83 16.89
CA GLU A 242 -7.07 -0.94 17.96
C GLU A 242 -8.24 -0.29 18.71
N GLN A 243 -9.25 0.22 17.99
CA GLN A 243 -10.42 0.83 18.62
C GLN A 243 -11.26 -0.18 19.41
N LEU A 244 -11.38 -1.43 18.95
CA LEU A 244 -12.04 -2.50 19.70
C LEU A 244 -11.24 -2.90 20.95
N GLN A 245 -9.91 -3.00 20.86
CA GLN A 245 -9.03 -3.24 22.01
C GLN A 245 -9.17 -2.13 23.05
N GLN A 246 -9.17 -0.86 22.61
CA GLN A 246 -9.31 0.31 23.46
C GLN A 246 -10.72 0.47 24.07
N ALA A 247 -11.75 -0.01 23.38
CA ALA A 247 -13.12 -0.14 23.90
C ALA A 247 -13.26 -1.29 24.93
N GLY A 248 -12.21 -2.09 25.12
CA GLY A 248 -12.19 -3.16 26.11
C GLY A 248 -12.82 -4.46 25.64
N THR A 249 -13.01 -4.64 24.32
CA THR A 249 -13.52 -5.89 23.75
C THR A 249 -12.56 -7.05 24.06
N PRO A 250 -12.97 -8.07 24.86
CA PRO A 250 -12.02 -9.05 25.41
C PRO A 250 -11.26 -9.86 24.36
N TRP A 251 -11.95 -10.34 23.32
CA TRP A 251 -11.33 -11.16 22.27
C TRP A 251 -10.34 -10.36 21.41
N ALA A 252 -10.57 -9.04 21.24
CA ALA A 252 -9.74 -8.19 20.40
C ALA A 252 -8.33 -7.98 20.99
N ARG A 253 -8.19 -8.05 22.33
CA ARG A 253 -6.89 -7.92 23.02
C ARG A 253 -5.95 -9.09 22.75
N THR A 254 -6.49 -10.23 22.34
CA THR A 254 -5.72 -11.45 22.05
C THR A 254 -5.71 -11.81 20.57
N ALA A 255 -6.43 -11.05 19.74
CA ALA A 255 -6.45 -11.27 18.29
C ALA A 255 -5.11 -10.87 17.69
N ARG A 256 -4.58 -11.72 16.82
CA ARG A 256 -3.29 -11.51 16.13
C ARG A 256 -3.55 -10.92 14.76
N LEU A 257 -2.82 -9.85 14.41
CA LEU A 257 -2.87 -9.24 13.09
C LEU A 257 -1.65 -9.69 12.27
N HIS A 258 -1.93 -10.29 11.12
CA HIS A 258 -0.94 -10.80 10.16
C HIS A 258 -1.10 -10.07 8.83
N TYR A 259 0.02 -9.83 8.17
CA TYR A 259 0.08 -9.17 6.88
C TYR A 259 0.50 -10.15 5.79
N TYR A 260 -0.20 -10.19 4.66
CA TYR A 260 0.31 -10.82 3.44
C TYR A 260 0.65 -9.73 2.41
N LEU A 261 1.40 -10.07 1.36
CA LEU A 261 1.85 -9.11 0.36
C LEU A 261 1.44 -9.58 -1.03
N VAL A 262 0.99 -8.65 -1.87
CA VAL A 262 0.64 -8.93 -3.27
C VAL A 262 1.50 -8.11 -4.22
N HIS A 263 1.67 -6.81 -3.97
CA HIS A 263 2.44 -5.93 -4.87
C HIS A 263 3.67 -5.32 -4.19
N ARG A 264 4.85 -5.62 -4.75
CA ARG A 264 6.10 -4.90 -4.47
C ARG A 264 7.08 -4.99 -5.64
N GLY A 265 7.21 -3.93 -6.43
CA GLY A 265 8.13 -3.91 -7.57
C GLY A 265 7.89 -5.06 -8.56
N ASP A 266 8.92 -5.89 -8.80
CA ASP A 266 8.85 -7.06 -9.69
C ASP A 266 8.53 -8.39 -8.97
N TRP A 267 8.37 -8.35 -7.65
CA TRP A 267 8.05 -9.51 -6.82
C TRP A 267 6.63 -10.04 -7.12
N PRO A 268 6.39 -11.37 -7.07
CA PRO A 268 7.36 -12.46 -6.84
C PRO A 268 8.30 -12.72 -8.02
N VAL A 269 9.53 -13.11 -7.71
CA VAL A 269 10.57 -13.42 -8.71
C VAL A 269 10.99 -14.90 -8.60
N PRO A 270 11.06 -15.67 -9.71
CA PRO A 270 10.62 -15.32 -11.06
C PRO A 270 9.09 -15.30 -11.18
N GLN A 271 8.51 -14.40 -11.99
CA GLN A 271 7.07 -14.48 -12.29
C GLN A 271 6.75 -15.69 -13.16
N GLY A 272 5.48 -16.13 -13.14
CA GLY A 272 4.98 -17.34 -13.81
C GLY A 272 4.75 -18.52 -12.86
N LEU A 273 4.31 -19.64 -13.40
CA LEU A 273 4.06 -20.86 -12.65
C LEU A 273 5.38 -21.55 -12.29
N HIS A 274 5.72 -21.59 -11.00
CA HIS A 274 6.90 -22.30 -10.46
C HIS A 274 6.50 -22.97 -9.14
N GLU A 275 5.79 -24.10 -9.23
CA GLU A 275 5.15 -24.75 -8.07
C GLU A 275 6.15 -25.30 -7.03
N ASP A 276 7.38 -25.60 -7.48
CA ASP A 276 8.44 -26.15 -6.62
C ASP A 276 9.25 -25.07 -5.89
N ASP A 277 9.13 -23.81 -6.32
CA ASP A 277 9.86 -22.69 -5.75
C ASP A 277 9.19 -22.20 -4.45
N ALA A 278 10.03 -21.67 -3.54
CA ALA A 278 9.58 -20.99 -2.33
C ALA A 278 9.32 -19.51 -2.58
N LEU A 279 8.35 -18.98 -1.84
CA LEU A 279 8.13 -17.55 -1.73
C LEU A 279 8.95 -17.00 -0.57
N ALA A 280 9.73 -15.94 -0.82
CA ALA A 280 10.48 -15.18 0.18
C ALA A 280 10.05 -13.72 0.15
N PRO A 281 10.30 -12.92 1.20
CA PRO A 281 10.00 -11.49 1.15
C PRO A 281 10.77 -10.79 0.03
N PRO A 282 10.23 -9.70 -0.53
CA PRO A 282 11.02 -8.79 -1.36
C PRO A 282 12.31 -8.43 -0.62
N ALA A 283 13.45 -8.44 -1.32
CA ALA A 283 14.77 -8.28 -0.71
C ALA A 283 14.89 -6.98 0.07
N GLN A 284 14.25 -5.92 -0.42
CA GLN A 284 14.28 -4.60 0.20
C GLN A 284 13.41 -4.52 1.47
N MET A 285 12.52 -5.49 1.71
CA MET A 285 11.70 -5.61 2.91
C MET A 285 12.18 -6.71 3.88
N ALA A 286 13.12 -7.55 3.46
CA ALA A 286 13.54 -8.74 4.22
C ALA A 286 14.14 -8.38 5.59
N ASP A 287 14.95 -7.32 5.64
CA ASP A 287 15.71 -6.90 6.82
C ASP A 287 15.20 -5.59 7.46
N LEU A 288 13.94 -5.20 7.20
CA LEU A 288 13.32 -4.00 7.80
C LEU A 288 12.56 -4.33 9.10
N ASP A 289 11.41 -3.69 9.33
CA ASP A 289 10.60 -3.78 10.55
C ASP A 289 9.57 -4.93 10.53
N THR A 290 9.56 -5.72 9.45
CA THR A 290 8.62 -6.83 9.27
C THR A 290 9.23 -8.15 9.69
N ARG A 291 8.64 -8.78 10.70
CA ARG A 291 8.97 -10.16 11.07
C ARG A 291 8.25 -11.10 10.11
N TRP A 292 8.98 -11.62 9.13
CA TRP A 292 8.47 -12.55 8.12
C TRP A 292 8.45 -13.99 8.62
N GLU A 293 7.34 -14.68 8.36
CA GLU A 293 7.12 -16.10 8.62
C GLU A 293 6.58 -16.77 7.35
N ARG A 294 6.91 -18.05 7.17
CA ARG A 294 6.40 -18.85 6.05
C ARG A 294 5.33 -19.84 6.51
N PHE A 295 4.29 -20.00 5.71
CA PHE A 295 3.32 -21.09 5.87
C PHE A 295 3.58 -22.16 4.80
N PRO A 296 4.11 -23.34 5.15
CA PRO A 296 4.46 -24.36 4.17
C PRO A 296 3.20 -24.98 3.54
N LEU A 297 3.24 -25.22 2.23
CA LEU A 297 2.19 -25.91 1.49
C LEU A 297 2.66 -27.28 1.01
N THR A 298 1.76 -28.27 1.06
CA THR A 298 1.99 -29.55 0.39
C THR A 298 1.85 -29.36 -1.13
N SER A 299 2.44 -30.26 -1.95
CA SER A 299 2.23 -30.22 -3.41
C SER A 299 0.76 -30.31 -3.81
N TYR A 300 -0.08 -30.93 -2.97
CA TYR A 300 -1.53 -30.94 -3.18
C TYR A 300 -2.14 -29.55 -2.98
N ASP A 301 -1.75 -28.84 -1.92
CA ASP A 301 -2.26 -27.50 -1.63
C ASP A 301 -1.76 -26.46 -2.63
N VAL A 302 -0.53 -26.60 -3.15
CA VAL A 302 -0.05 -25.77 -4.26
C VAL A 302 -0.94 -25.92 -5.50
N LYS A 303 -1.26 -27.17 -5.88
CA LYS A 303 -2.17 -27.45 -7.00
C LYS A 303 -3.59 -26.93 -6.75
N ARG A 304 -4.07 -27.01 -5.51
CA ARG A 304 -5.38 -26.45 -5.12
C ARG A 304 -5.39 -24.93 -5.20
N LYS A 305 -4.32 -24.28 -4.73
CA LYS A 305 -4.11 -22.83 -4.87
C LYS A 305 -4.10 -22.43 -6.34
N TYR A 306 -3.32 -23.10 -7.18
CA TYR A 306 -3.32 -22.86 -8.63
C TYR A 306 -4.71 -23.05 -9.25
N ALA A 307 -5.45 -24.09 -8.86
CA ALA A 307 -6.82 -24.33 -9.34
C ALA A 307 -7.83 -23.26 -8.89
N ALA A 308 -7.62 -22.65 -7.71
CA ALA A 308 -8.40 -21.51 -7.22
C ALA A 308 -8.03 -20.22 -7.96
N ILE A 309 -6.75 -19.95 -8.19
CA ILE A 309 -6.27 -18.80 -9.00
C ILE A 309 -6.90 -18.83 -10.40
N ASN A 310 -7.03 -20.00 -11.01
CA ASN A 310 -7.69 -20.16 -12.31
C ASN A 310 -9.21 -19.92 -12.33
N ARG A 311 -9.82 -19.60 -11.19
CA ARG A 311 -11.24 -19.19 -11.14
C ARG A 311 -11.46 -17.71 -11.36
N TYR A 312 -10.42 -16.89 -11.19
CA TYR A 312 -10.41 -15.48 -11.59
C TYR A 312 -10.11 -15.36 -13.07
N LYS A 313 -11.03 -15.84 -13.93
CA LYS A 313 -10.84 -15.83 -15.39
C LYS A 313 -10.64 -14.41 -15.90
N SER A 314 -11.43 -13.48 -15.38
CA SER A 314 -11.36 -12.05 -15.72
C SER A 314 -9.97 -11.44 -15.49
N GLN A 315 -9.18 -12.01 -14.57
CA GLN A 315 -7.82 -11.58 -14.24
C GLN A 315 -6.76 -12.45 -14.94
N THR A 316 -6.84 -13.78 -14.79
CA THR A 316 -5.86 -14.72 -15.38
C THR A 316 -5.77 -14.58 -16.89
N GLU A 317 -6.87 -14.29 -17.58
CA GLU A 317 -6.85 -14.02 -19.01
C GLU A 317 -5.95 -12.82 -19.40
N MET A 318 -5.73 -11.87 -18.49
CA MET A 318 -4.96 -10.64 -18.71
C MET A 318 -3.56 -10.67 -18.08
N MET A 319 -3.42 -11.35 -16.95
CA MET A 319 -2.26 -11.25 -16.07
C MET A 319 -1.88 -12.59 -15.42
N ASP A 320 -2.16 -13.72 -16.10
CA ASP A 320 -1.78 -15.08 -15.70
C ASP A 320 -0.35 -15.19 -15.18
N ARG A 321 0.63 -14.60 -15.88
CA ARG A 321 2.04 -14.65 -15.51
C ARG A 321 2.28 -14.10 -14.10
N PHE A 322 1.61 -13.01 -13.73
CA PHE A 322 1.70 -12.45 -12.38
C PHE A 322 0.93 -13.30 -11.37
N LEU A 323 -0.33 -13.65 -11.65
CA LEU A 323 -1.17 -14.43 -10.73
C LEU A 323 -0.57 -15.81 -10.42
N TYR A 324 -0.05 -16.52 -11.43
CA TYR A 324 0.56 -17.83 -11.26
C TYR A 324 1.88 -17.80 -10.47
N SER A 325 2.49 -16.62 -10.29
CA SER A 325 3.69 -16.47 -9.45
C SER A 325 3.46 -16.75 -7.97
N PHE A 326 2.19 -16.77 -7.53
CA PHE A 326 1.81 -17.10 -6.15
C PHE A 326 1.54 -18.59 -5.92
N ALA A 327 1.50 -19.41 -6.98
CA ALA A 327 1.49 -20.87 -6.86
C ALA A 327 2.92 -21.34 -6.55
N ARG A 328 3.23 -21.39 -5.24
CA ARG A 328 4.55 -21.67 -4.65
C ARG A 328 4.40 -22.66 -3.50
N ARG A 329 5.49 -23.30 -3.08
CA ARG A 329 5.51 -24.28 -1.98
C ARG A 329 5.25 -23.69 -0.57
N ASN A 330 5.07 -22.38 -0.46
CA ASN A 330 4.69 -21.71 0.78
C ASN A 330 3.96 -20.40 0.51
N GLU A 331 3.26 -19.93 1.55
CA GLU A 331 2.75 -18.57 1.65
C GLU A 331 3.63 -17.75 2.61
N LEU A 332 3.54 -16.43 2.51
CA LEU A 332 4.38 -15.50 3.24
C LEU A 332 3.50 -14.55 4.05
N PHE A 333 3.80 -14.47 5.35
CA PHE A 333 3.09 -13.61 6.28
C PHE A 333 4.08 -12.77 7.09
N GLY A 334 3.75 -11.52 7.34
CA GLY A 334 4.51 -10.58 8.14
C GLY A 334 3.75 -10.17 9.38
N SER A 335 4.46 -9.95 10.48
CA SER A 335 3.96 -9.21 11.64
C SER A 335 4.85 -7.99 11.85
N LEU A 336 4.24 -6.82 12.06
CA LEU A 336 4.98 -5.62 12.43
C LEU A 336 5.07 -5.57 13.95
N ALA A 337 6.25 -5.26 14.47
CA ALA A 337 6.44 -5.09 15.91
C ALA A 337 5.51 -3.97 16.43
N GLU A 338 4.88 -4.17 17.60
CA GLU A 338 4.13 -3.12 18.31
C GLU A 338 5.04 -2.03 18.91
N ASP A 339 6.34 -2.11 18.63
CA ASP A 339 7.45 -1.48 19.35
C ASP A 339 7.73 -0.01 18.99
N ALA A 340 6.94 0.62 18.12
CA ALA A 340 7.01 2.07 17.92
C ALA A 340 6.67 2.84 19.22
N GLY A 341 6.07 2.15 20.20
CA GLY A 341 5.78 2.70 21.51
C GLY A 341 4.78 3.84 21.40
N ARG A 342 5.01 4.89 22.18
CA ARG A 342 4.16 6.08 22.23
C ARG A 342 4.86 7.18 21.46
N LEU A 343 4.09 8.13 20.91
CA LEU A 343 4.67 9.32 20.27
C LEU A 343 5.63 10.00 21.26
N PRO A 344 6.95 10.04 20.97
CA PRO A 344 7.94 10.56 21.90
C PRO A 344 7.64 12.00 22.29
N VAL A 345 7.81 12.31 23.57
CA VAL A 345 7.67 13.67 24.11
C VAL A 345 9.05 14.20 24.45
N VAL A 346 9.44 15.29 23.82
CA VAL A 346 10.73 15.96 24.01
C VAL A 346 10.56 17.29 24.77
N PRO A 347 11.61 17.82 25.41
CA PRO A 347 11.56 19.14 26.03
C PRO A 347 11.20 20.24 25.03
N ASN A 348 10.62 21.34 25.53
CA ASN A 348 10.28 22.47 24.67
C ASN A 348 11.52 23.06 24.01
N GLY A 349 11.48 23.23 22.69
CA GLY A 349 12.61 23.78 21.93
C GLY A 349 13.77 22.80 21.74
N HIS A 350 13.60 21.51 22.06
CA HIS A 350 14.60 20.49 21.77
C HIS A 350 14.86 20.35 20.26
N ILE A 351 13.81 20.37 19.44
CA ILE A 351 13.91 20.42 17.97
C ILE A 351 13.98 21.87 17.52
N ARG A 352 15.09 22.30 16.91
CA ARG A 352 15.36 23.70 16.56
C ARG A 352 14.97 24.11 15.14
N LEU A 353 14.49 23.18 14.31
CA LEU A 353 14.14 23.42 12.90
C LEU A 353 15.26 24.11 12.09
N ASP A 354 16.44 23.51 12.09
CA ASP A 354 17.62 23.95 11.35
C ASP A 354 18.20 22.85 10.44
N GLY A 355 17.52 21.69 10.38
CA GLY A 355 17.95 20.49 9.67
C GLY A 355 19.09 19.73 10.37
N ASN A 356 19.40 20.02 11.64
CA ASN A 356 20.40 19.26 12.37
C ASN A 356 19.87 17.90 12.83
N GLU A 357 20.54 16.82 12.43
CA GLU A 357 20.11 15.47 12.77
C GLU A 357 20.32 15.12 14.25
N ASP A 358 21.25 15.78 14.94
CA ASP A 358 21.55 15.56 16.36
C ASP A 358 20.34 15.82 17.27
N ASP A 359 19.47 16.76 16.88
CA ASP A 359 18.24 17.07 17.63
C ASP A 359 17.26 15.86 17.64
N TRP A 360 17.48 14.85 16.79
CA TRP A 360 16.68 13.62 16.72
C TRP A 360 17.38 12.40 17.33
N GLU A 361 18.57 12.56 17.90
CA GLU A 361 19.36 11.46 18.44
C GLU A 361 18.57 10.69 19.53
N GLY A 362 18.60 9.36 19.45
CA GLY A 362 17.87 8.49 20.37
C GLY A 362 16.37 8.31 20.07
N LEU A 363 15.81 9.08 19.12
CA LEU A 363 14.46 8.82 18.61
C LEU A 363 14.48 7.69 17.58
N ARG A 364 13.51 6.78 17.69
CA ARG A 364 13.34 5.69 16.71
C ARG A 364 12.47 6.15 15.55
N PRO A 365 12.75 5.70 14.32
CA PRO A 365 11.87 5.97 13.20
C PRO A 365 10.50 5.33 13.43
N LEU A 366 9.45 6.07 13.09
CA LEU A 366 8.08 5.57 13.04
C LEU A 366 7.87 4.62 11.85
N GLU A 367 8.58 4.88 10.75
CA GLU A 367 8.52 4.07 9.53
C GLU A 367 9.91 3.94 8.91
N LEU A 368 10.20 2.74 8.42
CA LEU A 368 11.33 2.45 7.54
C LEU A 368 10.78 2.11 6.16
N ASP A 369 11.23 2.81 5.12
CA ASP A 369 10.81 2.51 3.75
C ASP A 369 11.93 1.75 3.00
N PRO A 370 11.59 0.69 2.25
CA PRO A 370 12.54 -0.02 1.40
C PRO A 370 13.21 0.87 0.33
N VAL A 371 14.53 0.77 0.27
CA VAL A 371 15.37 1.51 -0.69
C VAL A 371 15.76 0.61 -1.86
N GLY A 372 15.77 1.17 -3.08
CA GLY A 372 16.28 0.45 -4.26
C GLY A 372 15.33 -0.65 -4.74
N ASP A 373 14.04 -0.42 -4.56
CA ASP A 373 12.91 -1.29 -4.87
C ASP A 373 12.13 -0.85 -6.12
N SER A 374 12.42 0.35 -6.63
CA SER A 374 11.78 0.92 -7.82
C SER A 374 12.78 1.56 -8.77
N VAL A 375 12.57 1.31 -10.07
CA VAL A 375 13.36 1.93 -11.15
C VAL A 375 13.17 3.44 -11.15
N VAL A 376 11.97 3.94 -10.83
CA VAL A 376 11.69 5.38 -10.75
C VAL A 376 12.51 6.02 -9.64
N LYS A 377 12.57 5.38 -8.46
CA LYS A 377 13.38 5.83 -7.32
C LYS A 377 14.87 5.86 -7.63
N ALA A 378 15.37 4.99 -8.52
CA ALA A 378 16.78 4.97 -8.93
C ALA A 378 17.20 6.21 -9.72
N PHE A 379 16.27 6.89 -10.40
CA PHE A 379 16.55 8.14 -11.13
C PHE A 379 16.46 9.39 -10.25
N GLN A 380 15.78 9.30 -9.11
CA GLN A 380 15.59 10.44 -8.21
C GLN A 380 15.83 10.02 -6.75
N ALA A 381 17.09 9.72 -6.42
CA ALA A 381 17.49 9.31 -5.06
C ALA A 381 17.09 10.34 -3.98
N GLY A 382 17.10 11.64 -4.33
CA GLY A 382 16.62 12.71 -3.46
C GLY A 382 15.11 12.72 -3.19
N GLY A 383 14.34 11.88 -3.88
CA GLY A 383 12.92 11.63 -3.61
C GLY A 383 12.64 10.22 -3.08
N ASN A 384 13.64 9.38 -2.88
CA ASN A 384 13.48 8.04 -2.34
C ASN A 384 13.54 8.12 -0.81
N ILE A 385 12.41 7.90 -0.14
CA ILE A 385 12.26 8.02 1.31
C ILE A 385 12.94 6.82 1.96
N THR A 386 13.59 7.03 3.11
CA THR A 386 14.23 5.95 3.87
C THR A 386 13.60 5.79 5.24
N ARG A 387 13.31 6.91 5.91
CA ARG A 387 12.82 6.93 7.28
C ARG A 387 11.86 8.08 7.51
N VAL A 388 10.86 7.84 8.35
CA VAL A 388 9.96 8.88 8.88
C VAL A 388 10.05 8.87 10.39
N TYR A 389 10.26 10.03 11.00
CA TYR A 389 10.28 10.23 12.45
C TYR A 389 9.15 11.17 12.86
N ALA A 390 8.66 10.99 14.09
CA ALA A 390 7.72 11.92 14.70
C ALA A 390 7.96 12.01 16.20
N CYS A 391 7.91 13.23 16.75
CA CYS A 391 7.91 13.48 18.19
C CYS A 391 7.13 14.76 18.49
N ARG A 392 6.92 15.10 19.76
CA ARG A 392 6.23 16.36 20.11
C ARG A 392 6.80 17.01 21.37
N ASP A 393 6.64 18.32 21.47
CA ASP A 393 6.77 19.03 22.73
C ASP A 393 5.38 19.43 23.27
N SER A 394 5.30 20.49 24.09
CA SER A 394 4.03 21.03 24.58
C SER A 394 3.24 21.87 23.55
N ARG A 395 3.86 22.27 22.44
CA ARG A 395 3.32 23.23 21.46
C ARG A 395 3.23 22.66 20.05
N PHE A 396 4.21 21.86 19.64
CA PHE A 396 4.39 21.38 18.28
C PHE A 396 4.49 19.85 18.22
N LEU A 397 3.94 19.31 17.14
CA LEU A 397 4.32 18.02 16.57
C LEU A 397 5.47 18.27 15.59
N TYR A 398 6.55 17.53 15.73
CA TYR A 398 7.68 17.54 14.80
C TYR A 398 7.64 16.27 13.95
N VAL A 399 7.90 16.42 12.65
CA VAL A 399 8.02 15.32 11.70
C VAL A 399 9.31 15.50 10.93
N ARG A 400 10.09 14.43 10.77
CA ARG A 400 11.29 14.39 9.95
C ARG A 400 11.17 13.27 8.91
N VAL A 401 11.62 13.55 7.69
CA VAL A 401 11.64 12.60 6.58
C VAL A 401 13.03 12.60 5.97
N ASP A 402 13.67 11.43 5.96
CA ASP A 402 15.02 11.23 5.44
C ASP A 402 14.96 10.60 4.05
N MET A 403 15.81 11.07 3.14
CA MET A 403 15.91 10.55 1.78
C MET A 403 17.19 9.74 1.57
N ASN A 404 17.22 8.91 0.53
CA ASN A 404 18.39 8.13 0.13
C ASN A 404 19.43 8.97 -0.66
N GLY A 405 19.22 10.28 -0.76
CA GLY A 405 20.08 11.20 -1.48
C GLY A 405 19.70 12.64 -1.21
N ARG A 406 20.55 13.58 -1.64
CA ARG A 406 20.32 15.01 -1.41
C ARG A 406 18.97 15.47 -1.95
N LEU A 407 18.29 16.30 -1.18
CA LEU A 407 17.02 16.89 -1.55
C LEU A 407 17.14 17.74 -2.83
N SER A 408 16.06 17.79 -3.60
CA SER A 408 16.00 18.53 -4.85
C SER A 408 14.83 19.52 -4.85
N PRO A 409 15.03 20.78 -5.29
CA PRO A 409 13.93 21.74 -5.43
C PRO A 409 12.92 21.35 -6.51
N GLN A 410 13.25 20.36 -7.36
CA GLN A 410 12.35 19.82 -8.38
C GLN A 410 11.44 18.71 -7.84
N VAL A 411 11.71 18.22 -6.63
CA VAL A 411 10.89 17.22 -5.95
C VAL A 411 9.98 17.94 -4.95
N ARG A 412 8.70 17.61 -5.00
CA ARG A 412 7.72 18.00 -4.00
C ARG A 412 7.66 16.90 -2.94
N TYR A 413 7.90 17.27 -1.70
CA TYR A 413 7.79 16.37 -0.55
C TYR A 413 6.46 16.64 0.12
N ALA A 414 5.75 15.61 0.52
CA ALA A 414 4.44 15.73 1.15
C ALA A 414 4.37 14.86 2.39
N VAL A 415 3.68 15.36 3.41
CA VAL A 415 3.39 14.61 4.64
C VAL A 415 1.89 14.66 4.87
N THR A 416 1.32 13.50 5.18
CA THR A 416 -0.06 13.36 5.61
C THR A 416 -0.09 12.96 7.08
N LEU A 417 -0.78 13.75 7.89
CA LEU A 417 -1.07 13.48 9.29
C LEU A 417 -2.54 13.16 9.45
N ARG A 418 -2.84 11.99 10.02
CA ARG A 418 -4.20 11.51 10.24
C ARG A 418 -4.38 11.19 11.73
N PRO A 419 -4.85 12.14 12.54
CA PRO A 419 -5.24 11.85 13.92
C PRO A 419 -6.52 10.99 13.92
N VAL A 420 -6.54 9.96 14.75
CA VAL A 420 -7.67 9.06 14.92
C VAL A 420 -8.02 8.98 16.40
N LEU A 421 -9.24 9.40 16.72
CA LEU A 421 -9.80 9.33 18.06
C LEU A 421 -10.41 7.95 18.31
N PRO A 422 -10.34 7.43 19.55
CA PRO A 422 -10.95 6.13 19.89
C PRO A 422 -12.47 6.11 19.74
N LEU A 423 -13.11 7.25 20.02
CA LEU A 423 -14.55 7.45 20.07
C LEU A 423 -14.88 8.85 19.56
N GLY A 424 -16.08 8.99 19.00
CA GLY A 424 -16.60 10.26 18.50
C GLY A 424 -16.16 10.60 17.07
N PRO A 425 -16.50 11.82 16.61
CA PRO A 425 -16.17 12.30 15.27
C PRO A 425 -14.65 12.34 15.08
N GLN A 426 -14.19 11.81 13.95
CA GLN A 426 -12.76 11.80 13.62
C GLN A 426 -12.36 13.17 13.05
N PRO A 427 -11.20 13.73 13.44
CA PRO A 427 -10.69 14.95 12.82
C PRO A 427 -10.32 14.70 11.35
N ASP A 428 -10.22 15.79 10.58
CA ASP A 428 -9.72 15.72 9.21
C ASP A 428 -8.21 15.46 9.17
N SER A 429 -7.73 14.94 8.05
CA SER A 429 -6.30 14.78 7.81
C SER A 429 -5.67 16.13 7.53
N LEU A 430 -4.46 16.34 8.02
CA LEU A 430 -3.63 17.47 7.61
C LEU A 430 -2.64 17.00 6.55
N TYR A 431 -2.70 17.61 5.37
CA TYR A 431 -1.76 17.39 4.27
C TYR A 431 -1.00 18.67 4.02
N PHE A 432 0.33 18.58 3.97
CA PHE A 432 1.17 19.72 3.62
C PHE A 432 2.33 19.28 2.72
N THR A 433 2.82 20.24 1.94
CA THR A 433 3.92 20.02 1.01
C THR A 433 5.08 20.92 1.33
N LEU A 434 6.28 20.41 1.08
CA LEU A 434 7.55 20.98 1.44
C LEU A 434 8.41 20.96 0.17
N THR A 435 9.15 22.04 -0.04
CA THR A 435 10.05 22.15 -1.19
C THR A 435 11.35 22.78 -0.69
N PRO A 436 12.51 22.14 -0.90
CA PRO A 436 13.79 22.72 -0.55
C PRO A 436 13.95 24.12 -1.18
N ARG A 437 14.23 25.11 -0.34
CA ARG A 437 14.43 26.52 -0.75
C ARG A 437 15.88 26.90 -0.58
N ALA A 438 16.39 27.84 -1.38
CA ALA A 438 17.81 28.19 -1.46
C ALA A 438 18.55 28.45 -0.12
N ALA A 439 17.85 28.85 0.96
CA ALA A 439 18.45 28.98 2.29
C ALA A 439 17.98 27.84 3.21
N GLU A 440 18.95 27.16 3.83
CA GLU A 440 18.78 26.16 4.89
C GLU A 440 18.47 26.87 6.22
N ARG A 441 17.22 27.32 6.35
CA ARG A 441 16.67 27.95 7.56
C ARG A 441 15.20 27.57 7.71
N ALA A 442 14.59 27.90 8.85
CA ALA A 442 13.15 27.73 9.02
C ALA A 442 12.34 28.63 8.06
N TRP A 443 11.37 28.03 7.39
CA TRP A 443 10.40 28.69 6.51
C TRP A 443 8.97 28.42 6.98
N PRO A 444 8.01 29.33 6.74
CA PRO A 444 6.61 29.06 7.02
C PRO A 444 6.11 27.83 6.25
N LEU A 445 5.36 26.97 6.94
CA LEU A 445 4.80 25.75 6.35
C LEU A 445 3.55 26.09 5.51
N PRO A 446 3.53 25.79 4.19
CA PRO A 446 2.41 26.14 3.34
C PRO A 446 1.09 25.52 3.81
N GLY A 447 0.06 26.35 3.98
CA GLY A 447 -1.28 25.91 4.38
C GLY A 447 -1.44 25.56 5.86
N VAL A 448 -0.41 25.75 6.69
CA VAL A 448 -0.44 25.43 8.12
C VAL A 448 -0.06 26.67 8.94
N ASP A 449 -1.07 27.39 9.43
CA ASP A 449 -0.85 28.60 10.25
C ASP A 449 0.00 28.28 11.49
N GLY A 450 1.07 29.03 11.68
CA GLY A 450 2.03 28.83 12.77
C GLY A 450 2.95 27.62 12.59
N GLY A 451 2.83 26.89 11.48
CA GLY A 451 3.74 25.81 11.11
C GLY A 451 5.00 26.35 10.45
N SER A 452 6.09 25.58 10.58
CA SER A 452 7.36 25.89 9.91
C SER A 452 8.08 24.60 9.49
N TYR A 453 9.01 24.72 8.55
CA TYR A 453 9.86 23.61 8.13
C TYR A 453 11.27 24.07 7.82
N ALA A 454 12.22 23.15 7.92
CA ALA A 454 13.60 23.31 7.54
C ALA A 454 14.08 22.08 6.79
N TRP A 455 15.25 22.19 6.18
CA TRP A 455 15.87 21.10 5.44
C TRP A 455 17.38 21.29 5.44
N ARG A 456 18.13 20.18 5.37
CA ARG A 456 19.59 20.15 5.22
C ARG A 456 19.99 18.85 4.55
N GLY A 457 20.79 18.92 3.49
CA GLY A 457 21.27 17.72 2.81
C GLY A 457 20.16 16.84 2.23
N ASP A 458 19.94 15.67 2.82
CA ASP A 458 18.94 14.64 2.48
C ASP A 458 17.75 14.60 3.46
N LEU A 459 17.71 15.50 4.43
CA LEU A 459 16.73 15.54 5.50
C LEU A 459 15.80 16.74 5.38
N LEU A 460 14.51 16.49 5.62
CA LEU A 460 13.50 17.52 5.78
C LEU A 460 12.76 17.36 7.10
N GLU A 461 12.54 18.47 7.81
CA GLU A 461 11.77 18.47 9.06
C GLU A 461 10.74 19.59 9.12
N ALA A 462 9.63 19.35 9.80
CA ALA A 462 8.53 20.28 9.96
C ALA A 462 8.01 20.30 11.40
N ALA A 463 7.70 21.49 11.90
CA ALA A 463 6.95 21.71 13.13
C ALA A 463 5.53 22.15 12.80
N VAL A 464 4.56 21.41 13.30
CA VAL A 464 3.13 21.63 13.13
C VAL A 464 2.53 21.94 14.50
N PRO A 465 1.85 23.08 14.71
CA PRO A 465 1.18 23.34 15.98
C PRO A 465 0.22 22.20 16.34
N LEU A 466 0.23 21.74 17.59
CA LEU A 466 -0.59 20.58 18.01
C LEU A 466 -2.08 20.77 17.70
N ALA A 467 -2.58 22.01 17.79
CA ALA A 467 -3.96 22.35 17.42
C ALA A 467 -4.28 22.11 15.94
N ARG A 468 -3.30 22.33 15.04
CA ARG A 468 -3.45 22.09 13.60
C ARG A 468 -3.27 20.62 13.24
N ALA A 469 -2.45 19.89 14.00
CA ALA A 469 -2.30 18.44 13.86
C ALA A 469 -3.50 17.63 14.41
N GLY A 470 -4.52 18.29 14.97
CA GLY A 470 -5.66 17.63 15.63
C GLY A 470 -5.35 17.07 17.02
N LEU A 471 -4.17 17.37 17.58
CA LEU A 471 -3.64 16.81 18.83
C LEU A 471 -3.70 17.78 20.03
N ALA A 472 -4.45 18.88 19.93
CA ALA A 472 -4.56 19.85 21.03
C ALA A 472 -5.24 19.26 22.28
N ARG A 473 -6.20 18.36 22.08
CA ARG A 473 -6.92 17.69 23.16
C ARG A 473 -6.17 16.40 23.46
N ARG A 474 -5.59 16.28 24.65
CA ARG A 474 -4.91 15.04 25.08
C ARG A 474 -5.94 13.92 25.30
N VAL A 475 -6.46 13.32 24.23
CA VAL A 475 -7.53 12.31 24.31
C VAL A 475 -6.94 10.92 24.56
N PRO A 476 -7.24 10.23 25.67
CA PRO A 476 -6.70 8.89 25.93
C PRO A 476 -7.07 7.89 24.82
N GLY A 477 -6.07 7.21 24.24
CA GLY A 477 -6.27 6.26 23.14
C GLY A 477 -6.20 6.86 21.73
N GLU A 478 -6.02 8.18 21.61
CA GLU A 478 -5.74 8.81 20.32
C GLU A 478 -4.46 8.27 19.68
N THR A 479 -4.54 8.01 18.38
CA THR A 479 -3.45 7.49 17.54
C THR A 479 -3.21 8.45 16.39
N LEU A 480 -1.96 8.83 16.15
CA LEU A 480 -1.56 9.63 14.99
C LEU A 480 -1.02 8.68 13.92
N TYR A 481 -1.63 8.69 12.74
CA TYR A 481 -1.08 8.04 11.57
C TYR A 481 -0.29 9.05 10.74
N VAL A 482 0.92 8.67 10.33
CA VAL A 482 1.81 9.49 9.50
C VAL A 482 2.16 8.71 8.23
N SER A 483 2.20 9.41 7.11
CA SER A 483 2.72 8.91 5.82
C SER A 483 3.43 10.04 5.09
N ALA A 484 4.47 9.71 4.34
CA ALA A 484 5.20 10.65 3.50
C ALA A 484 5.16 10.20 2.03
N GLU A 485 5.14 11.17 1.12
CA GLU A 485 5.12 10.94 -0.32
C GLU A 485 6.03 11.97 -1.01
N THR A 486 6.72 11.55 -2.07
CA THR A 486 7.48 12.45 -2.93
C THR A 486 6.95 12.40 -4.34
N ARG A 487 6.96 13.56 -5.00
CA ARG A 487 6.56 13.69 -6.40
C ARG A 487 7.60 14.46 -7.19
N PHE A 488 7.89 13.97 -8.38
CA PHE A 488 8.60 14.73 -9.40
C PHE A 488 7.59 15.06 -10.50
N ALA A 489 7.35 16.36 -10.71
CA ALA A 489 6.14 16.83 -11.39
C ALA A 489 4.87 16.23 -10.73
N ASP A 490 4.02 15.54 -11.49
CA ASP A 490 2.79 14.89 -10.98
C ASP A 490 2.94 13.36 -10.81
N ILE A 491 4.15 12.84 -10.99
CA ILE A 491 4.46 11.41 -10.84
C ILE A 491 4.95 11.16 -9.42
N VAL A 492 4.30 10.24 -8.72
CA VAL A 492 4.78 9.74 -7.42
C VAL A 492 6.11 9.03 -7.64
N VAL A 493 7.15 9.53 -6.98
CA VAL A 493 8.49 8.91 -6.99
C VAL A 493 8.54 7.85 -5.92
N ASP A 494 8.09 8.21 -4.71
CA ASP A 494 8.04 7.33 -3.56
C ASP A 494 6.87 7.68 -2.64
N LYS A 495 6.42 6.69 -1.88
CA LYS A 495 5.39 6.81 -0.88
C LYS A 495 5.58 5.76 0.20
N THR A 496 5.58 6.21 1.45
CA THR A 496 5.55 5.31 2.59
C THR A 496 4.12 4.82 2.87
N GLY A 497 3.99 3.73 3.62
CA GLY A 497 2.71 3.32 4.17
C GLY A 497 2.18 4.34 5.18
N PHE A 498 1.07 4.01 5.84
CA PHE A 498 0.68 4.74 7.05
C PHE A 498 1.11 3.93 8.27
N ARG A 499 1.87 4.57 9.16
CA ARG A 499 2.24 4.02 10.47
C ARG A 499 1.53 4.80 11.58
N GLY A 500 0.77 4.07 12.39
CA GLY A 500 0.05 4.60 13.54
C GLY A 500 0.91 4.61 14.79
N VAL A 501 0.91 5.73 15.52
CA VAL A 501 1.58 5.86 16.83
C VAL A 501 0.61 6.41 17.89
N PRO A 502 0.38 5.69 19.00
CA PRO A 502 -0.41 6.19 20.11
C PRO A 502 0.16 7.48 20.71
N CYS A 503 -0.63 8.55 20.76
CA CYS A 503 -0.20 9.88 21.23
C CYS A 503 -1.00 10.39 22.45
N GLY A 504 -2.22 9.91 22.65
CA GLY A 504 -3.09 10.26 23.79
C GLY A 504 -2.62 9.67 25.12
N PRO A 505 -2.85 10.27 26.30
CA PRO A 505 -2.38 9.79 27.61
C PRO A 505 -2.73 8.32 27.87
N LYS A 506 -1.92 7.61 28.67
CA LYS A 506 -2.27 6.23 29.07
C LYS A 506 -3.62 6.29 29.79
N LYS A 507 -4.57 5.44 29.40
CA LYS A 507 -5.75 5.22 30.25
C LYS A 507 -5.23 4.73 31.61
N PRO A 508 -5.68 5.28 32.75
CA PRO A 508 -5.36 4.69 34.04
C PRO A 508 -5.78 3.23 33.98
N ALA A 509 -4.91 2.32 34.42
CA ALA A 509 -5.28 0.92 34.55
C ALA A 509 -6.56 0.90 35.39
N LEU A 510 -7.64 0.31 34.86
CA LEU A 510 -8.80 -0.01 35.69
C LEU A 510 -8.25 -0.92 36.79
N THR A 511 -8.02 -0.34 37.97
CA THR A 511 -7.80 -1.12 39.18
C THR A 511 -9.02 -2.03 39.25
N ALA A 512 -8.77 -3.34 39.16
CA ALA A 512 -9.79 -4.33 39.41
C ALA A 512 -10.38 -3.99 40.78
N ALA A 513 -11.57 -3.42 40.78
CA ALA A 513 -12.33 -3.24 42.00
C ALA A 513 -12.61 -4.66 42.50
N ARG A 514 -11.80 -5.12 43.44
CA ARG A 514 -12.15 -6.26 44.29
C ARG A 514 -13.47 -5.89 44.95
N ARG A 515 -14.55 -6.53 44.52
CA ARG A 515 -15.75 -6.75 45.31
C ARG A 515 -16.21 -8.16 45.09
#